data_AF-M7YEH1-F1
#
_entry.id   AF-M7YEH1-F1
#
_cell.length_a   1.000
_cell.length_b   1.000
_cell.length_c   1.000
_cell.angle_alpha   90.00
_cell.angle_beta   90.00
_cell.angle_gamma   90.00
#
_symmetry.space_group_name_H-M   'P 1'
#
loop_
_entity.id
_entity.type
_entity.pdbx_description
1 polymer ?
#
loop_
_entity_poly.entity_id
_entity_poly.type
_entity_poly.pdbx_seq_one_letter_code
_entity_poly.pdbx_strand_id
1 'polypeptide(L)'
;MDPWFFYMNPRPGYKVTFLPALRPEETCGGGGRSAVDVANHVQAVIGKELGYRCTTLTRKDKYMKLAGTDGTVAADGDEGKKFA
;
A
#
# COMPACT_ATOMS: atom_id res chain seq x y z
N MET A 1 5.56 7.03 8.48
CA MET A 1 5.59 7.26 9.94
C MET A 1 6.24 8.60 10.13
N ASP A 2 5.58 9.51 10.81
CA ASP A 2 6.15 10.82 11.08
C ASP A 2 7.29 10.64 12.12
N PRO A 3 8.56 10.96 11.78
CA PRO A 3 9.68 10.76 12.68
C PRO A 3 9.50 11.48 14.01
N TRP A 4 8.81 12.62 14.00
CA TRP A 4 8.52 13.39 15.20
C TRP A 4 7.65 12.60 16.19
N PHE A 5 6.58 11.96 15.72
CA PHE A 5 5.74 11.09 16.57
C PHE A 5 6.50 9.91 17.19
N PHE A 6 7.52 9.40 16.50
CA PHE A 6 8.38 8.34 17.03
C PHE A 6 9.27 8.83 18.17
N TYR A 7 9.84 10.04 18.05
CA TYR A 7 10.67 10.66 19.10
C TYR A 7 9.86 11.09 20.33
N MET A 8 8.55 11.28 20.21
CA MET A 8 7.69 11.59 21.36
C MET A 8 7.49 10.40 22.31
N ASN A 9 7.86 9.18 21.91
CA ASN A 9 7.89 8.03 22.80
C ASN A 9 9.24 7.97 23.55
N PRO A 10 9.30 8.19 24.87
CA PRO A 10 10.55 8.15 25.64
C PRO A 10 11.20 6.76 25.71
N ARG A 11 10.48 5.71 25.27
CA ARG A 11 11.00 4.34 25.09
C ARG A 11 10.56 3.80 23.73
N PRO A 12 11.22 4.22 22.64
CA PRO A 12 10.85 3.75 21.31
C PRO A 12 11.07 2.24 21.20
N GLY A 13 10.08 1.54 20.65
CA GLY A 13 10.14 0.10 20.44
C GLY A 13 9.17 -0.31 19.34
N TYR A 14 9.53 -1.36 18.61
CA TYR A 14 8.70 -1.95 17.57
C TYR A 14 8.34 -3.38 17.96
N LYS A 15 7.09 -3.76 17.73
CA LYS A 15 6.65 -5.16 17.76
C LYS A 15 6.47 -5.61 16.32
N VAL A 16 7.22 -6.62 15.93
CA VAL A 16 7.15 -7.21 14.59
C VAL A 16 6.51 -8.59 14.70
N THR A 17 5.52 -8.85 13.85
CA THR A 17 4.95 -10.18 13.67
C THR A 17 5.24 -10.63 12.24
N PHE A 18 5.90 -11.77 12.08
CA PHE A 18 6.10 -12.38 10.77
C PHE A 18 4.90 -13.22 10.40
N LEU A 19 4.28 -12.89 9.27
CA LEU A 19 3.19 -13.67 8.72
C LEU A 19 3.73 -14.84 7.88
N PRO A 20 2.97 -15.94 7.75
CA PRO A 20 3.32 -17.02 6.82
C PRO A 20 3.51 -16.48 5.40
N ALA A 21 4.43 -17.10 4.66
CA ALA A 21 4.59 -16.80 3.24
C ALA A 21 3.30 -17.15 2.47
N LEU A 22 3.00 -16.38 1.42
CA LEU A 22 1.89 -16.69 0.53
C LEU A 22 2.13 -18.03 -0.14
N ARG A 23 1.09 -18.85 -0.25
CA ARG A 23 1.17 -20.08 -1.03
C ARG A 23 1.31 -19.73 -2.52
N PRO A 24 1.94 -20.57 -3.34
CA PRO A 24 2.14 -20.29 -4.76
C PRO A 24 0.85 -19.89 -5.49
N GLU A 25 -0.28 -20.53 -5.14
CA GLU A 25 -1.60 -20.30 -5.74
C GLU A 25 -2.20 -18.93 -5.39
N GLU A 26 -1.67 -18.28 -4.36
CA GLU A 26 -2.08 -16.95 -3.91
C GLU A 26 -1.23 -15.83 -4.53
N THR A 27 -0.23 -16.18 -5.33
CA THR A 27 0.69 -15.25 -5.98
C THR A 27 0.32 -14.99 -7.45
N CYS A 28 0.84 -13.90 -8.02
CA CYS A 28 0.64 -13.58 -9.43
C CYS A 28 1.29 -14.60 -10.37
N GLY A 29 2.44 -15.14 -9.97
CA GLY A 29 3.19 -16.12 -10.76
C GLY A 29 2.59 -17.52 -10.66
N GLY A 30 2.68 -18.13 -9.46
CA GLY A 30 2.27 -19.52 -9.24
C GLY A 30 0.76 -19.77 -9.35
N GLY A 31 -0.07 -18.75 -9.06
CA GLY A 31 -1.52 -18.86 -9.06
C GLY A 31 -2.22 -18.14 -10.21
N GLY A 32 -1.48 -17.44 -11.07
CA GLY A 32 -2.06 -16.65 -12.17
C GLY A 32 -3.01 -15.54 -11.73
N ARG A 33 -2.99 -15.16 -10.44
CA ARG A 33 -3.87 -14.11 -9.90
C ARG A 33 -3.44 -12.74 -10.40
N SER A 34 -4.40 -11.82 -10.55
CA SER A 34 -4.06 -10.45 -10.91
C SER A 34 -3.28 -9.77 -9.77
N ALA A 35 -2.36 -8.87 -10.10
CA ALA A 35 -1.60 -8.12 -9.09
C ALA A 35 -2.51 -7.34 -8.13
N VAL A 36 -3.68 -6.90 -8.62
CA VAL A 36 -4.69 -6.20 -7.82
C VAL A 36 -5.32 -7.14 -6.79
N ASP A 37 -5.67 -8.36 -7.19
CA ASP A 37 -6.27 -9.35 -6.29
C ASP A 37 -5.28 -9.81 -5.22
N VAL A 38 -4.02 -10.05 -5.61
CA VAL A 38 -2.96 -10.39 -4.66
C VAL A 38 -2.73 -9.25 -3.68
N ALA A 39 -2.65 -8.00 -4.15
CA ALA A 39 -2.50 -6.83 -3.28
C ALA A 39 -3.66 -6.70 -2.28
N ASN A 40 -4.91 -6.83 -2.76
CA ASN A 40 -6.10 -6.79 -1.90
C ASN A 40 -6.08 -7.88 -0.83
N HIS A 41 -5.70 -9.10 -1.21
CA HIS A 41 -5.56 -10.22 -0.28
C HIS A 41 -4.49 -9.96 0.78
N VAL A 42 -3.28 -9.56 0.37
CA VAL A 42 -2.15 -9.25 1.28
C VAL A 42 -2.53 -8.13 2.25
N GLN A 43 -3.14 -7.06 1.73
CA GLN A 43 -3.61 -5.96 2.57
C GLN A 43 -4.64 -6.41 3.61
N ALA A 44 -5.55 -7.32 3.25
CA ALA A 44 -6.54 -7.85 4.17
C ALA A 44 -5.92 -8.72 5.28
N VAL A 45 -4.92 -9.54 4.95
CA VAL A 45 -4.20 -10.35 5.95
C VAL A 45 -3.42 -9.46 6.91
N ILE A 46 -2.66 -8.48 6.39
CA ILE A 46 -1.91 -7.51 7.21
C ILE A 46 -2.87 -6.70 8.09
N GLY A 47 -3.97 -6.21 7.51
CA GLY A 47 -4.99 -5.47 8.24
C GLY A 47 -5.55 -6.28 9.40
N LYS A 48 -5.90 -7.55 9.16
CA LYS A 48 -6.42 -8.46 10.20
C LYS A 48 -5.43 -8.65 11.34
N GLU A 49 -4.15 -8.88 11.05
CA GLU A 49 -3.11 -9.09 12.08
C GLU A 49 -2.90 -7.85 12.95
N LEU A 50 -2.99 -6.66 12.34
CA LEU A 50 -2.83 -5.39 13.03
C LEU A 50 -4.12 -4.84 13.66
N GLY A 51 -5.26 -5.53 13.49
CA GLY A 51 -6.57 -5.06 13.98
C GLY A 51 -7.18 -3.91 13.16
N TYR A 52 -6.74 -3.74 11.91
CA TYR A 52 -7.27 -2.74 10.98
C TYR A 52 -8.22 -3.34 9.93
N ARG A 53 -9.06 -2.49 9.36
CA ARG A 53 -9.94 -2.83 8.23
C ARG A 53 -9.46 -2.12 6.96
N CYS A 54 -9.43 -2.84 5.85
CA CYS A 54 -9.16 -2.25 4.54
C CYS A 54 -10.20 -1.19 4.19
N THR A 55 -9.75 -0.04 3.69
CA THR A 55 -10.62 1.02 3.19
C THR A 55 -11.22 0.62 1.84
N THR A 56 -12.41 1.13 1.53
CA THR A 56 -13.03 1.02 0.19
C THR A 56 -12.56 2.10 -0.79
N LEU A 57 -11.59 2.92 -0.38
CA LEU A 57 -11.02 3.99 -1.20
C LEU A 57 -10.24 3.43 -2.39
N THR A 58 -10.46 4.03 -3.56
CA THR A 58 -9.66 3.72 -4.75
C THR A 58 -8.21 4.18 -4.57
N ARG A 59 -7.34 3.76 -5.49
CA ARG A 59 -5.97 4.29 -5.57
C ARG A 59 -5.97 5.82 -5.58
N LYS A 60 -6.75 6.43 -6.49
CA LYS A 60 -6.85 7.88 -6.65
C LYS A 60 -7.31 8.58 -5.37
N ASP A 61 -8.34 8.05 -4.71
CA ASP A 61 -8.87 8.65 -3.47
C ASP A 61 -7.82 8.66 -2.36
N LYS A 62 -7.03 7.58 -2.25
CA LYS A 62 -5.95 7.48 -1.26
C LYS A 62 -4.86 8.53 -1.53
N TYR A 63 -4.42 8.67 -2.78
CA TYR A 63 -3.42 9.68 -3.11
C TYR A 63 -3.93 11.10 -2.90
N MET A 64 -5.19 11.37 -3.26
CA MET A 64 -5.79 12.69 -3.05
C MET A 64 -5.84 13.04 -1.56
N LYS A 65 -6.20 12.07 -0.71
CA LYS A 65 -6.32 12.29 0.73
C LYS A 65 -4.98 12.40 1.45
N LEU A 66 -3.96 11.64 1.03
CA LEU A 66 -2.67 11.54 1.73
C LEU A 66 -1.59 12.48 1.18
N ALA A 67 -1.62 12.73 -0.13
CA ALA A 67 -0.57 13.47 -0.84
C ALA A 67 -1.11 14.67 -1.61
N GLY A 68 -2.44 14.84 -1.73
CA GLY A 68 -3.03 15.91 -2.53
C GLY A 68 -2.84 15.74 -4.04
N THR A 69 -2.45 14.54 -4.50
CA THR A 69 -2.24 14.21 -5.92
C THR A 69 -3.13 13.04 -6.32
N ASP A 70 -3.31 12.78 -7.62
CA ASP A 70 -4.05 11.61 -8.09
C ASP A 70 -3.19 10.33 -8.15
N GLY A 71 -1.91 10.44 -7.77
CA GLY A 71 -0.93 9.37 -7.81
C GLY A 71 -0.38 9.09 -9.21
N THR A 72 -0.61 9.96 -10.20
CA THR A 72 0.01 9.83 -11.52
C THR A 72 1.49 10.23 -11.42
N VAL A 73 2.37 9.39 -11.97
CA VAL A 73 3.81 9.68 -12.07
C VAL A 73 4.07 10.01 -13.53
N ALA A 74 4.69 11.16 -13.80
CA ALA A 74 5.14 11.46 -15.15
C ALA A 74 6.15 10.39 -15.58
N ALA A 75 5.97 9.78 -16.74
CA ALA A 75 7.02 8.97 -17.31
C ALA A 75 8.23 9.87 -17.57
N ASP A 76 9.42 9.45 -17.15
CA ASP A 76 10.66 10.17 -17.47
C ASP A 76 10.76 10.28 -19.00
N GLY A 77 10.39 11.45 -19.54
CA GLY A 77 10.35 11.72 -20.98
C GLY A 77 9.10 12.45 -21.52
N ASP A 78 8.05 12.69 -20.74
CA ASP A 78 6.87 13.45 -21.24
C ASP A 78 6.95 14.94 -20.87
N GLU A 79 7.84 15.67 -21.54
CA GLU A 79 7.68 17.12 -21.67
C GLU A 79 6.48 17.42 -22.58
N GLY A 80 5.31 17.54 -21.95
CA GLY A 80 4.20 18.35 -22.43
C GLY A 80 3.56 17.93 -23.76
N LYS A 81 2.60 17.01 -23.70
CA LYS A 81 1.46 17.07 -24.62
C LYS A 81 0.21 17.54 -23.88
N LYS A 82 0.04 18.87 -23.88
CA LYS A 82 -1.26 19.51 -23.69
C LYS A 82 -2.13 19.12 -24.88
N PHE A 83 -3.05 18.19 -24.69
CA PHE A 83 -4.17 18.05 -25.61
C PHE A 83 -5.27 18.98 -25.14
N ALA A 84 -5.66 19.85 -26.08
CA ALA A 84 -6.69 20.86 -25.96
C ALA A 84 -8.08 20.25 -25.74
#